data_AF-A0A530AEU2-F1
#
_entry.id   AF-A0A530AEU2-F1
#
_cell.length_a   1.000
_cell.length_b   1.000
_cell.length_c   1.000
_cell.angle_alpha   90.00
_cell.angle_beta   90.00
_cell.angle_gamma   90.00
#
_symmetry.space_group_name_H-M   'P 1'
#
loop_
_entity.id
_entity.type
_entity.pdbx_description
1 polymer ?
#
loop_
_entity_poly.entity_id
_entity_poly.type
_entity_poly.pdbx_seq_one_letter_code
_entity_poly.pdbx_strand_id
1 'polypeptide(L)'
;NKVDLPAAEPERIREQVEEVIGLDASNAVLISAKTGLGVPDVLEAIVHQLPPPREGDINAPLKAMLVDSWYDAYLGVIVLVRIIDGVMKKGQTIRMMGTGAKYLVERTGVFKP
;
A
#
# COMPACT_ATOMS: atom_id res chain seq x y z
N ASN A 1 10.90 10.62 -11.14
CA ASN A 1 10.77 9.55 -12.16
C ASN A 1 11.00 10.14 -13.56
N LYS A 2 11.38 9.30 -14.54
CA LYS A 2 11.69 9.66 -15.94
C LYS A 2 12.90 10.60 -16.12
N VAL A 3 13.88 10.51 -15.23
CA VAL A 3 15.09 11.37 -15.29
C VAL A 3 16.01 11.05 -16.48
N ASP A 4 15.73 9.96 -17.21
CA ASP A 4 16.43 9.58 -18.44
C ASP A 4 16.05 10.45 -19.65
N LEU A 5 14.97 11.23 -19.58
CA LEU A 5 14.52 12.07 -20.69
C LEU A 5 15.40 13.34 -20.79
N PRO A 6 15.83 13.75 -21.99
CA PRO A 6 16.60 14.99 -22.17
C PRO A 6 15.87 16.26 -21.70
N ALA A 7 14.53 16.22 -21.69
CA ALA A 7 13.68 17.31 -21.21
C ALA A 7 13.35 17.21 -19.71
N ALA A 8 13.92 16.25 -18.98
CA ALA A 8 13.72 16.16 -17.53
C ALA A 8 14.50 17.29 -16.83
N GLU A 9 13.82 18.00 -15.92
CA GLU A 9 14.41 19.06 -15.10
C GLU A 9 14.28 18.72 -13.60
N PRO A 10 14.99 17.68 -13.07
CA PRO A 10 14.70 17.16 -11.74
C PRO A 10 14.87 18.17 -10.61
N GLU A 11 15.89 19.02 -10.65
CA GLU A 11 16.12 20.04 -9.61
C GLU A 11 14.99 21.06 -9.56
N ARG A 12 14.56 21.57 -10.72
CA ARG A 12 13.40 22.48 -10.80
C ARG A 12 12.13 21.83 -10.24
N ILE A 13 11.93 20.54 -10.50
CA ILE A 13 10.77 19.81 -9.97
C ILE A 13 10.87 19.62 -8.44
N ARG A 14 12.08 19.42 -7.89
CA ARG A 14 12.28 19.34 -6.42
C ARG A 14 11.93 20.66 -5.75
N GLU A 15 12.43 21.77 -6.29
CA GLU A 15 12.07 23.12 -5.82
C GLU A 15 10.55 23.34 -5.87
N GLN A 16 9.90 22.95 -6.97
CA GLN A 16 8.44 23.05 -7.08
C GLN A 16 7.69 22.17 -6.05
N VAL A 17 8.20 20.98 -5.74
CA VAL A 17 7.60 20.13 -4.69
C VAL A 17 7.71 20.80 -3.32
N GLU A 18 8.85 21.42 -3.02
CA GLU A 18 9.06 22.15 -1.77
C GLU A 18 8.17 23.40 -1.68
N GLU A 19 8.14 24.23 -2.72
CA GLU A 19 7.41 25.49 -2.72
C GLU A 19 5.88 25.32 -2.81
N VAL A 20 5.41 24.36 -3.62
CA VAL A 20 3.98 24.21 -3.94
C VAL A 20 3.30 23.19 -3.04
N ILE A 21 3.96 22.05 -2.76
CA ILE A 21 3.39 20.97 -1.95
C ILE A 21 3.80 21.12 -0.48
N GLY A 22 4.94 21.73 -0.20
CA GLY A 22 5.45 21.91 1.17
C GLY A 22 6.12 20.65 1.73
N LEU A 23 6.63 19.76 0.88
CA LEU A 23 7.35 18.56 1.29
C LEU A 23 8.86 18.76 1.09
N ASP A 24 9.67 18.34 2.06
CA ASP A 24 11.13 18.30 1.92
C ASP A 24 11.54 17.35 0.78
N ALA A 25 12.10 17.92 -0.28
CA ALA A 25 12.56 17.19 -1.46
C ALA A 25 14.08 17.00 -1.46
N SER A 26 14.79 17.33 -0.37
CA SER A 26 16.23 17.16 -0.23
C SER A 26 16.69 15.72 -0.43
N ASN A 27 15.85 14.75 -0.05
CA ASN A 27 16.12 13.32 -0.17
C ASN A 27 15.27 12.65 -1.26
N ALA A 28 14.70 13.42 -2.20
CA ALA A 28 13.91 12.87 -3.29
C ALA A 28 14.75 11.95 -4.19
N VAL A 29 14.33 10.68 -4.31
CA VAL A 29 15.06 9.69 -5.11
C VAL A 29 14.83 9.95 -6.60
N LEU A 30 15.90 10.26 -7.32
CA LEU A 30 15.89 10.45 -8.76
C LEU A 30 15.90 9.10 -9.48
N ILE A 31 14.77 8.74 -10.08
CA ILE A 31 14.60 7.43 -10.75
C ILE A 31 14.20 7.53 -12.22
N SER A 32 14.48 6.46 -12.95
CA SER A 32 13.79 6.11 -14.19
C SER A 32 13.29 4.68 -14.14
N ALA A 33 11.97 4.50 -14.07
CA ALA A 33 11.34 3.19 -14.17
C ALA A 33 11.55 2.51 -15.53
N LYS A 34 11.89 3.28 -16.59
CA LYS A 34 12.14 2.74 -17.93
C LYS A 34 13.51 2.05 -18.02
N THR A 35 14.53 2.68 -17.46
CA THR A 35 15.91 2.17 -17.53
C THR A 35 16.31 1.38 -16.28
N GLY A 36 15.52 1.46 -15.21
CA GLY A 36 15.82 0.86 -13.90
C GLY A 36 16.72 1.74 -13.02
N LEU A 37 17.16 2.91 -13.49
CA LEU A 37 17.97 3.85 -12.71
C LEU A 37 17.24 4.25 -11.42
N GLY A 38 17.93 4.13 -10.28
CA GLY A 38 17.43 4.54 -8.96
C GLY A 38 16.32 3.65 -8.37
N VAL A 39 15.93 2.56 -9.04
CA VAL A 39 14.93 1.61 -8.50
C VAL A 39 15.43 0.94 -7.21
N PRO A 40 16.69 0.47 -7.10
CA PRO A 40 17.21 -0.06 -5.83
C PRO A 40 17.15 0.98 -4.71
N ASP A 41 17.50 2.23 -5.01
CA ASP A 41 17.50 3.32 -4.03
C ASP A 41 16.09 3.61 -3.49
N VAL A 42 15.05 3.44 -4.32
CA VAL A 42 13.65 3.54 -3.86
C VAL A 42 13.30 2.42 -2.89
N LEU A 43 13.74 1.19 -3.16
CA LEU A 43 13.49 0.06 -2.26
C LEU A 43 14.18 0.29 -0.91
N GLU A 44 15.43 0.76 -0.92
CA GLU A 44 16.16 1.11 0.31
C GLU A 44 15.49 2.29 1.05
N ALA A 45 15.06 3.32 0.33
CA ALA A 45 14.33 4.44 0.92
C ALA A 45 13.03 3.98 1.59
N ILE A 46 12.27 3.06 0.98
CA ILE A 46 11.07 2.49 1.60
C ILE A 46 11.43 1.77 2.90
N VAL A 47 12.47 0.94 2.91
CA VAL A 47 12.88 0.20 4.12
C VAL A 47 13.32 1.15 5.24
N HIS A 48 14.06 2.20 4.92
CA HIS A 48 14.66 3.10 5.92
C HIS A 48 13.77 4.26 6.36
N GLN A 49 12.88 4.76 5.48
CA GLN A 49 12.10 5.97 5.74
C GLN A 49 10.63 5.67 6.05
N LEU A 50 10.06 4.59 5.51
CA LEU A 50 8.68 4.23 5.79
C LEU A 50 8.61 3.48 7.13
N PRO A 51 7.94 4.03 8.16
CA PRO A 51 7.82 3.32 9.43
C PRO A 51 6.99 2.04 9.25
N PRO A 52 7.29 0.98 10.01
CA PRO A 52 6.41 -0.18 10.06
C PRO A 52 5.01 0.22 10.57
N PRO A 53 3.98 -0.62 10.36
CA PRO A 53 2.66 -0.42 10.97
C PRO A 53 2.80 -0.15 12.47
N ARG A 54 2.37 1.03 12.92
CA ARG A 54 2.62 1.53 14.29
C ARG A 54 1.70 0.92 15.34
N GLU A 55 0.59 0.35 14.91
CA GLU A 55 -0.51 -0.12 15.74
C GLU A 55 -0.95 -1.51 15.30
N GLY A 56 -1.56 -2.23 16.23
CA GLY A 56 -2.11 -3.56 16.02
C GLY A 56 -1.74 -4.52 17.13
N ASP A 57 -2.73 -5.14 17.77
CA ASP A 57 -2.53 -6.28 18.66
C ASP A 57 -3.04 -7.57 18.00
N ILE A 58 -2.14 -8.54 17.82
CA ILE A 58 -2.47 -9.85 17.24
C ILE A 58 -3.50 -10.63 18.08
N ASN A 59 -3.60 -10.34 19.38
CA ASN A 59 -4.52 -11.00 20.30
C ASN A 59 -5.86 -10.27 20.44
N ALA A 60 -5.97 -9.05 19.92
CA ALA A 60 -7.21 -8.30 19.93
C ALA A 60 -8.24 -8.89 18.92
N PRO A 61 -9.54 -8.58 19.08
CA PRO A 61 -10.55 -8.94 18.10
C PRO A 61 -10.21 -8.40 16.70
N LEU A 62 -10.50 -9.20 15.67
CA LEU A 62 -10.22 -8.84 14.28
C LEU A 62 -10.78 -7.46 13.91
N LYS A 63 -9.89 -6.56 13.50
CA LYS A 63 -10.22 -5.27 12.88
C LYS A 63 -9.47 -5.17 11.56
N ALA A 64 -10.22 -5.03 10.48
CA ALA A 64 -9.67 -4.95 9.13
C ALA A 64 -10.33 -3.79 8.38
N MET A 65 -9.52 -3.05 7.62
CA MET A 65 -9.97 -1.97 6.76
C MET A 65 -10.11 -2.50 5.33
N LEU A 66 -11.28 -2.32 4.73
CA LEU A 66 -11.50 -2.57 3.31
C LEU A 66 -10.74 -1.54 2.50
N VAL A 67 -9.83 -2.01 1.63
CA VAL A 67 -9.01 -1.16 0.75
C VAL A 67 -9.61 -1.15 -0.65
N ASP A 68 -9.94 -2.32 -1.18
CA ASP A 68 -10.51 -2.48 -2.51
C ASP A 68 -11.33 -3.77 -2.61
N SER A 69 -12.11 -3.94 -3.67
CA SER A 69 -12.84 -5.17 -3.98
C SER A 69 -13.08 -5.33 -5.47
N TRP A 70 -13.10 -6.58 -5.95
CA TRP A 70 -13.46 -6.89 -7.33
C TRP A 70 -14.29 -8.16 -7.40
N TYR A 71 -15.02 -8.31 -8.51
CA TYR A 71 -15.83 -9.48 -8.77
C TYR A 71 -15.03 -10.53 -9.55
N ASP A 72 -15.02 -11.74 -9.04
CA ASP A 72 -14.54 -12.94 -9.71
C ASP A 72 -15.74 -13.82 -10.09
N ALA A 73 -15.76 -14.33 -11.32
CA ALA A 73 -16.91 -15.08 -11.85
C ALA A 73 -17.20 -16.38 -11.10
N TYR A 74 -16.20 -16.96 -10.43
CA TYR A 74 -16.32 -18.23 -9.70
C TYR A 74 -16.37 -18.04 -8.19
N LEU A 75 -15.60 -17.08 -7.67
CA LEU A 75 -15.42 -16.85 -6.24
C LEU A 75 -16.32 -15.74 -5.69
N GLY A 76 -17.03 -15.03 -6.56
CA GLY A 76 -17.84 -13.87 -6.19
C GLY A 76 -16.96 -12.66 -5.84
N VAL A 77 -17.39 -11.88 -4.85
CA VAL A 77 -16.66 -10.66 -4.47
C VAL A 77 -15.41 -11.01 -3.66
N ILE A 78 -14.25 -10.68 -4.21
CA ILE A 78 -12.98 -10.73 -3.50
C ILE A 78 -12.69 -9.36 -2.90
N VAL A 79 -12.28 -9.34 -1.64
CA VAL A 79 -12.01 -8.11 -0.89
C VAL A 79 -10.54 -8.04 -0.51
N LEU A 80 -9.88 -6.94 -0.87
CA LEU A 80 -8.56 -6.60 -0.37
C LEU A 80 -8.70 -5.81 0.93
N VAL A 81 -8.11 -6.35 2.00
CA VAL A 81 -8.16 -5.74 3.32
C VAL A 81 -6.76 -5.49 3.88
N ARG A 82 -6.61 -4.43 4.66
CA ARG A 82 -5.49 -4.23 5.57
C ARG A 82 -5.91 -4.68 6.97
N ILE A 83 -5.19 -5.63 7.56
CA ILE A 83 -5.40 -6.04 8.95
C ILE A 83 -4.77 -4.98 9.87
N ILE A 84 -5.55 -4.50 10.84
CA ILE A 84 -5.11 -3.58 11.88
C ILE A 84 -4.91 -4.36 13.18
N ASP A 85 -5.97 -5.05 13.66
CA ASP A 85 -5.92 -5.87 14.87
C ASP A 85 -6.35 -7.30 14.57
N GLY A 86 -5.86 -8.22 15.40
CA GLY A 86 -6.24 -9.63 15.37
C GLY A 86 -5.71 -10.37 14.14
N VAL A 87 -6.36 -11.48 13.83
CA VAL A 87 -6.00 -12.36 12.71
C VAL A 87 -7.26 -12.76 11.96
N MET A 88 -7.18 -12.74 10.62
CA MET A 88 -8.19 -13.30 9.74
C MET A 88 -7.77 -14.69 9.27
N LYS A 89 -8.63 -15.69 9.44
CA LYS A 89 -8.37 -17.08 9.03
C LYS A 89 -9.53 -17.66 8.24
N LYS A 90 -9.25 -18.65 7.39
CA LYS A 90 -10.29 -19.47 6.75
C LYS A 90 -11.20 -20.10 7.81
N GLY A 91 -12.50 -20.12 7.54
CA GLY A 91 -13.55 -20.66 8.42
C GLY A 91 -14.02 -19.67 9.50
N GLN A 92 -13.42 -18.49 9.59
CA GLN A 92 -13.87 -17.46 10.53
C GLN A 92 -15.13 -16.77 10.01
N THR A 93 -16.11 -16.55 10.89
CA THR A 93 -17.24 -15.68 10.59
C THR A 93 -16.84 -14.23 10.86
N ILE A 94 -16.91 -13.38 9.85
CA ILE A 94 -16.67 -11.95 9.94
C ILE A 94 -17.98 -11.17 9.90
N ARG A 95 -17.97 -9.94 10.40
CA ARG A 95 -19.09 -9.02 10.36
C ARG A 95 -18.67 -7.73 9.69
N MET A 96 -19.42 -7.29 8.70
CA MET A 96 -19.25 -5.97 8.11
C MET A 96 -19.83 -4.92 9.06
N MET A 97 -19.00 -3.98 9.52
CA MET A 97 -19.44 -3.01 10.54
C MET A 97 -20.53 -2.05 10.03
N GLY A 98 -20.47 -1.65 8.75
CA GLY A 98 -21.44 -0.72 8.17
C GLY A 98 -22.84 -1.30 7.97
N THR A 99 -22.96 -2.59 7.68
CA THR A 99 -24.25 -3.24 7.37
C THR A 99 -24.72 -4.23 8.43
N GLY A 100 -23.83 -4.65 9.34
CA GLY A 100 -24.08 -5.73 10.29
C GLY A 100 -24.11 -7.13 9.67
N ALA A 101 -23.98 -7.24 8.34
CA ALA A 101 -24.01 -8.51 7.62
C ALA A 101 -22.83 -9.41 8.06
N LYS A 102 -23.11 -10.72 8.15
CA LYS A 102 -22.12 -11.73 8.55
C LYS A 102 -21.79 -12.63 7.37
N TYR A 103 -20.51 -12.94 7.20
CA TYR A 103 -20.00 -13.78 6.12
C TYR A 103 -18.99 -14.79 6.66
N LEU A 104 -18.94 -15.96 6.05
CA LEU A 104 -17.91 -16.96 6.31
C LEU A 104 -16.69 -16.68 5.42
N VAL A 105 -15.50 -16.63 6.00
CA VAL A 105 -14.25 -16.50 5.24
C VAL A 105 -13.89 -17.85 4.62
N GLU A 106 -14.16 -18.03 3.32
CA GLU A 106 -13.83 -19.28 2.63
C GLU A 106 -12.35 -19.43 2.31
N ARG A 107 -11.68 -18.33 1.97
CA ARG A 107 -10.26 -18.30 1.62
C ARG A 107 -9.63 -16.97 2.03
N THR A 108 -8.39 -17.06 2.48
CA THR A 108 -7.50 -15.92 2.72
C THR A 108 -6.26 -16.06 1.85
N GLY A 109 -5.67 -14.94 1.42
CA GLY A 109 -4.45 -14.93 0.63
C GLY A 109 -3.74 -13.59 0.76
N VAL A 110 -2.53 -13.53 0.23
CA VAL A 110 -1.78 -12.27 0.06
C VAL A 110 -1.43 -12.14 -1.40
N PHE A 111 -1.47 -10.91 -1.92
CA PHE A 111 -1.13 -10.66 -3.31
C PHE A 111 0.39 -10.78 -3.49
N LYS A 112 0.82 -11.72 -4.34
CA LYS A 112 2.21 -11.94 -4.73
C LYS A 112 2.25 -12.05 -6.25
N PRO A 113 2.39 -10.92 -6.97
CA PRO A 113 2.49 -10.93 -8.42
C PRO A 113 3.82 -11.56 -8.88
#